data_AF-A0A370DIR5-F1
#
_entry.id   AF-A0A370DIR5-F1
#
_cell.length_a   1.000
_cell.length_b   1.000
_cell.length_c   1.000
_cell.angle_alpha   90.00
_cell.angle_beta   90.00
_cell.angle_gamma   90.00
#
_symmetry.space_group_name_H-M   'P 1'
#
loop_
_entity.id
_entity.type
_entity.pdbx_description
1 polymer ?
#
loop_
_entity_poly.entity_id
_entity_poly.type
_entity_poly.pdbx_seq_one_letter_code
_entity_poly.pdbx_strand_id
1 'polypeptide(L)'
;MLGLLHERSDHIDDRSLIKLVSRDTSEYFTIDITHKIDENLEKHLYAFEKLTPSSLDGSLMHFPDEINPLPMLTSAVAHASWSHVIFNLIFFIAFAPAIEVLISNRLKYLGLLVALSFVTSISYSLAVLINGNEPVPSLGLSGVVMGMIGVFAYLMPHARIRVFFWFFTIIKIFFIPAWILALWYIGMDTLDMLFSDDYGGINLIAHVSGGFGGYILGYIFFKEQREIIDDLGDEIKDVNRSHQSGSFGTLDKMSQNELKNRQQQMQLEKNYEQHISEIHRYVRGRQDSKAINLIIKDYEVQSASVEIFEELFERIKSWGDSRTLLCLGRLLINLLIEKRKYARALLYVEMCQEVTYEFVLADPDNVLFLANTARENRQYKVAYLLVRNLYERYGEYIDLESTALVELELLVQNLNMKEQAKVRMKELLMIAEGDFKADLMKLSVLLRN
;
A
#
# COMPACT_ATOMS: atom_id res chain seq x y z
N MET A 1 37.80 -11.08 -0.67
CA MET A 1 37.62 -11.55 0.72
C MET A 1 36.21 -12.10 0.88
N LEU A 2 35.90 -13.22 0.22
CA LEU A 2 34.65 -14.00 0.36
C LEU A 2 34.89 -15.38 -0.29
N GLY A 3 35.62 -16.22 0.45
CA GLY A 3 35.93 -17.61 0.10
C GLY A 3 35.97 -18.46 1.36
N LEU A 4 35.06 -18.22 2.31
CA LEU A 4 35.14 -18.81 3.66
C LEU A 4 33.83 -19.38 4.21
N LEU A 5 32.78 -19.57 3.40
CA LEU A 5 31.54 -20.20 3.87
C LEU A 5 30.93 -21.18 2.87
N HIS A 6 31.76 -21.82 2.03
CA HIS A 6 31.33 -22.97 1.22
C HIS A 6 32.15 -24.24 1.49
N GLU A 7 33.04 -24.25 2.49
CA GLU A 7 33.75 -25.45 2.90
C GLU A 7 33.37 -25.79 4.34
N ARG A 8 32.29 -26.57 4.51
CA ARG A 8 32.13 -27.33 5.76
C ARG A 8 31.32 -28.62 5.64
N SER A 9 31.38 -29.29 4.49
CA SER A 9 31.00 -30.71 4.40
C SER A 9 32.14 -31.61 3.92
N ASP A 10 33.13 -31.10 3.18
CA ASP A 10 34.01 -32.01 2.42
C ASP A 10 35.40 -32.23 3.02
N HIS A 11 35.77 -31.52 4.09
CA HIS A 11 37.11 -31.59 4.69
C HIS A 11 37.11 -31.64 6.22
N ILE A 12 36.36 -32.56 6.81
CA ILE A 12 36.85 -33.15 8.06
C ILE A 12 37.72 -34.33 7.65
N ASP A 13 39.02 -34.07 7.47
CA ASP A 13 40.02 -35.13 7.30
C ASP A 13 39.87 -36.07 8.49
N ASP A 14 39.48 -37.31 8.25
CA ASP A 14 39.22 -38.35 9.25
C ASP A 14 40.41 -38.49 10.23
N ARG A 15 41.63 -38.18 9.74
CA ARG A 15 42.86 -38.14 10.53
C ARG A 15 42.92 -37.03 11.58
N SER A 16 42.16 -35.95 11.41
CA SER A 16 42.11 -34.80 12.34
C SER A 16 41.21 -35.08 13.56
N LEU A 17 40.10 -35.83 13.36
CA LEU A 17 39.28 -36.35 14.46
C LEU A 17 40.01 -37.46 15.21
N ILE A 18 40.67 -38.39 14.50
CA ILE A 18 41.51 -39.42 15.11
C ILE A 18 42.64 -38.78 15.94
N LYS A 19 43.25 -37.68 15.48
CA LYS A 19 44.27 -36.92 16.24
C LYS A 19 43.74 -36.18 17.47
N LEU A 20 42.46 -35.79 17.47
CA LEU A 20 41.83 -35.13 18.62
C LEU A 20 41.53 -36.15 19.74
N VAL A 21 41.22 -37.39 19.36
CA VAL A 21 41.00 -38.52 20.28
C VAL A 21 42.31 -39.17 20.71
N SER A 22 43.35 -39.16 19.86
CA SER A 22 44.64 -39.82 20.11
C SER A 22 45.67 -38.96 20.86
N ARG A 23 45.33 -37.73 21.27
CA ARG A 23 46.20 -36.95 22.15
C ARG A 23 45.91 -37.32 23.60
N ASP A 24 46.74 -38.23 24.09
CA ASP A 24 47.00 -38.49 25.51
C ASP A 24 46.01 -39.41 26.25
N THR A 25 45.79 -40.62 25.73
CA THR A 25 44.93 -41.63 26.40
C THR A 25 45.50 -43.05 26.43
N SER A 26 46.76 -43.24 26.01
CA SER A 26 47.38 -44.59 25.93
C SER A 26 47.63 -45.27 27.29
N GLU A 27 47.35 -44.63 28.42
CA GLU A 27 47.54 -45.21 29.76
C GLU A 27 46.24 -45.62 30.49
N TYR A 28 45.04 -45.33 29.97
CA TYR A 28 43.80 -45.58 30.73
C TYR A 28 42.63 -46.23 29.97
N PHE A 29 42.76 -46.59 28.69
CA PHE A 29 41.66 -47.21 27.95
C PHE A 29 41.91 -48.69 27.66
N THR A 30 41.22 -49.58 28.39
CA THR A 30 41.03 -50.96 27.97
C THR A 30 40.21 -50.99 26.67
N ILE A 31 40.49 -51.95 25.78
CA ILE A 31 39.84 -52.13 24.46
C ILE A 31 38.29 -52.06 24.55
N ASP A 32 37.73 -52.50 25.68
CA ASP A 32 36.30 -52.51 25.97
C ASP A 32 35.71 -51.10 26.15
N ILE A 33 36.47 -50.13 26.67
CA ILE A 33 36.00 -48.75 26.85
C ILE A 33 36.04 -48.00 25.52
N THR A 34 37.06 -48.22 24.69
CA THR A 34 37.16 -47.59 23.36
C THR A 34 36.02 -48.05 22.45
N HIS A 35 35.74 -49.35 22.41
CA HIS A 35 34.60 -49.89 21.65
C HIS A 35 33.26 -49.32 22.13
N LYS A 36 33.10 -49.13 23.45
CA LYS A 36 31.87 -48.59 24.04
C LYS A 36 31.73 -47.08 23.85
N ILE A 37 32.83 -46.36 23.69
CA ILE A 37 32.82 -44.96 23.28
C ILE A 37 32.45 -44.87 21.80
N ASP A 38 33.07 -45.65 20.94
CA ASP A 38 32.77 -45.66 19.49
C ASP A 38 31.31 -46.01 19.23
N GLU A 39 30.79 -47.05 19.88
CA GLU A 39 29.38 -47.46 19.74
C GLU A 39 28.41 -46.39 20.26
N ASN A 40 28.73 -45.70 21.36
CA ASN A 40 27.91 -44.59 21.84
C ASN A 40 28.04 -43.35 20.95
N LEU A 41 29.22 -43.08 20.39
CA LEU A 41 29.47 -41.96 19.49
C LEU A 41 28.72 -42.17 18.17
N GLU A 42 28.79 -43.36 17.58
CA GLU A 42 28.01 -43.75 16.40
C GLU A 42 26.51 -43.67 16.66
N LYS A 43 26.05 -44.14 17.82
CA LYS A 43 24.64 -44.05 18.19
C LYS A 43 24.17 -42.61 18.38
N HIS A 44 25.01 -41.74 18.93
CA HIS A 44 24.73 -40.31 19.07
C HIS A 44 24.85 -39.55 17.75
N LEU A 45 25.80 -39.89 16.88
CA LEU A 45 25.93 -39.35 15.52
C LEU A 45 24.74 -39.75 14.66
N TYR A 46 24.32 -41.02 14.70
CA TYR A 46 23.14 -41.50 14.01
C TYR A 46 21.85 -40.86 14.55
N ALA A 47 21.73 -40.69 15.87
CA ALA A 47 20.61 -39.96 16.45
C ALA A 47 20.64 -38.47 16.08
N PHE A 48 21.81 -37.85 16.02
CA PHE A 48 22.00 -36.46 15.59
C PHE A 48 21.68 -36.31 14.10
N GLU A 49 22.18 -37.15 13.22
CA GLU A 49 21.88 -37.14 11.78
C GLU A 49 20.38 -37.35 11.49
N LYS A 50 19.71 -38.12 12.34
CA LYS A 50 18.25 -38.36 12.24
C LYS A 50 17.38 -37.26 12.86
N LEU A 51 17.86 -36.57 13.90
CA LEU A 51 17.09 -35.56 14.65
C LEU A 51 17.43 -34.11 14.24
N THR A 52 18.61 -33.89 13.67
CA THR A 52 19.07 -32.58 13.22
C THR A 52 18.96 -32.56 11.71
N PRO A 53 18.07 -31.73 11.13
CA PRO A 53 18.06 -31.58 9.68
C PRO A 53 19.43 -31.10 9.23
N SER A 54 19.98 -31.70 8.18
CA SER A 54 21.32 -31.42 7.64
C SER A 54 21.55 -29.93 7.31
N SER A 55 20.47 -29.17 7.18
CA SER A 55 20.42 -27.70 7.24
C SER A 55 19.03 -27.27 7.75
N LEU A 56 18.93 -26.10 8.43
CA LEU A 56 17.62 -25.49 8.75
C LEU A 56 16.74 -25.34 7.49
N ASP A 57 17.39 -25.10 6.34
CA ASP A 57 16.77 -24.92 5.04
C ASP A 57 16.06 -26.18 4.54
N GLY A 58 16.57 -27.37 4.88
CA GLY A 58 15.95 -28.65 4.50
C GLY A 58 14.51 -28.83 5.02
N SER A 59 14.19 -28.25 6.18
CA SER A 59 12.82 -28.26 6.74
C SER A 59 11.84 -27.33 6.00
N LEU A 60 12.37 -26.40 5.19
CA LEU A 60 11.61 -25.40 4.45
C LEU A 60 11.51 -25.77 2.95
N MET A 61 12.24 -26.78 2.49
CA MET A 61 12.25 -27.21 1.10
C MET A 61 10.94 -27.88 0.71
N HIS A 62 10.51 -27.65 -0.53
CA HIS A 62 9.37 -28.34 -1.12
C HIS A 62 9.86 -29.59 -1.88
N PHE A 63 9.49 -30.76 -1.37
CA PHE A 63 9.72 -32.05 -2.02
C PHE A 63 8.59 -32.33 -3.02
N PRO A 64 8.89 -32.48 -4.33
CA PRO A 64 7.84 -32.54 -5.36
C PRO A 64 6.96 -33.79 -5.29
N ASP A 65 7.43 -34.86 -4.67
CA ASP A 65 6.70 -36.10 -4.38
C ASP A 65 5.73 -35.99 -3.19
N GLU A 66 5.83 -34.90 -2.40
CA GLU A 66 4.91 -34.60 -1.31
C GLU A 66 3.96 -33.45 -1.65
N ILE A 67 2.66 -33.63 -1.40
CA ILE A 67 1.68 -32.54 -1.48
C ILE A 67 1.47 -31.98 -0.08
N ASN A 68 2.41 -31.15 0.37
CA ASN A 68 2.33 -30.48 1.67
C ASN A 68 2.28 -28.94 1.48
N PRO A 69 1.17 -28.28 1.80
CA PRO A 69 1.00 -26.85 1.50
C PRO A 69 1.95 -25.94 2.30
N LEU A 70 2.47 -26.38 3.44
CA LEU A 70 3.36 -25.56 4.27
C LEU A 70 4.77 -25.45 3.65
N PRO A 71 5.45 -26.55 3.26
CA PRO A 71 6.64 -26.54 2.41
C PRO A 71 6.48 -25.76 1.10
N MET A 72 5.33 -25.84 0.44
CA MET A 72 5.07 -25.08 -0.81
C MET A 72 5.08 -23.56 -0.62
N LEU A 73 4.84 -23.08 0.61
CA LEU A 73 4.90 -21.66 0.96
C LEU A 73 6.25 -21.27 1.54
N THR A 74 6.78 -22.10 2.44
CA THR A 74 8.05 -21.83 3.13
C THR A 74 9.25 -21.94 2.18
N SER A 75 9.19 -22.81 1.19
CA SER A 75 10.23 -22.93 0.15
C SER A 75 10.36 -21.68 -0.71
N ALA A 76 9.27 -20.93 -0.93
CA ALA A 76 9.31 -19.70 -1.72
C ALA A 76 9.99 -18.52 -0.99
N VAL A 77 10.16 -18.60 0.34
CA VAL A 77 10.83 -17.56 1.13
C VAL A 77 12.24 -17.95 1.56
N ALA A 78 12.55 -19.25 1.64
CA ALA A 78 13.87 -19.76 1.94
C ALA A 78 14.76 -19.83 0.69
N HIS A 79 16.09 -19.76 0.87
CA HIS A 79 17.07 -19.69 -0.22
C HIS A 79 18.35 -20.44 0.14
N ALA A 80 18.91 -21.17 -0.82
CA ALA A 80 20.11 -21.99 -0.62
C ALA A 80 21.42 -21.18 -0.48
N SER A 81 21.44 -19.90 -0.86
CA SER A 81 22.65 -19.06 -0.80
C SER A 81 22.35 -17.57 -0.80
N TRP A 82 23.33 -16.77 -0.34
CA TRP A 82 23.25 -15.30 -0.34
C TRP A 82 23.12 -14.69 -1.73
N SER A 83 23.85 -15.21 -2.72
CA SER A 83 23.74 -14.72 -4.10
C SER A 83 22.35 -14.98 -4.66
N HIS A 84 21.78 -16.15 -4.38
CA HIS A 84 20.44 -16.53 -4.84
C HIS A 84 19.37 -15.60 -4.26
N VAL A 85 19.37 -15.35 -2.94
CA VAL A 85 18.39 -14.43 -2.32
C VAL A 85 18.56 -12.99 -2.79
N ILE A 86 19.79 -12.49 -2.90
CA ILE A 86 20.03 -11.11 -3.36
C ILE A 86 19.50 -10.93 -4.78
N PHE A 87 19.80 -11.88 -5.67
CA PHE A 87 19.31 -11.84 -7.06
C PHE A 87 17.78 -11.83 -7.11
N ASN A 88 17.11 -12.74 -6.39
CA ASN A 88 15.65 -12.77 -6.34
C ASN A 88 15.05 -11.51 -5.75
N LEU A 89 15.64 -10.93 -4.70
CA LEU A 89 15.14 -9.70 -4.10
C LEU A 89 15.26 -8.49 -5.03
N ILE A 90 16.30 -8.42 -5.86
CA ILE A 90 16.42 -7.34 -6.87
C ILE A 90 15.22 -7.36 -7.82
N PHE A 91 14.84 -8.52 -8.35
CA PHE A 91 13.67 -8.63 -9.22
C PHE A 91 12.37 -8.47 -8.44
N PHE A 92 12.25 -9.12 -7.29
CA PHE A 92 11.05 -8.99 -6.45
C PHE A 92 10.76 -7.51 -6.14
N ILE A 93 11.75 -6.73 -5.71
CA ILE A 93 11.60 -5.30 -5.40
C ILE A 93 11.34 -4.48 -6.67
N ALA A 94 11.84 -4.90 -7.84
CA ALA A 94 11.56 -4.21 -9.10
C ALA A 94 10.08 -4.30 -9.51
N PHE A 95 9.40 -5.41 -9.18
CA PHE A 95 8.02 -5.66 -9.59
C PHE A 95 6.98 -5.49 -8.46
N ALA A 96 7.32 -5.81 -7.21
CA ALA A 96 6.41 -5.82 -6.07
C ALA A 96 5.68 -4.48 -5.87
N PRO A 97 6.36 -3.32 -5.78
CA PRO A 97 5.68 -2.05 -5.58
C PRO A 97 4.74 -1.70 -6.73
N ALA A 98 5.15 -2.00 -7.98
CA ALA A 98 4.33 -1.74 -9.15
C ALA A 98 3.05 -2.60 -9.13
N ILE A 99 3.18 -3.91 -8.90
CA ILE A 99 2.05 -4.84 -8.87
C ILE A 99 1.11 -4.53 -7.70
N GLU A 100 1.62 -4.21 -6.51
CA GLU A 100 0.80 -3.83 -5.36
C GLU A 100 -0.05 -2.59 -5.67
N VAL A 101 0.54 -1.58 -6.31
CA VAL A 101 -0.15 -0.37 -6.73
C VAL A 101 -1.20 -0.68 -7.81
N LEU A 102 -0.85 -1.45 -8.85
CA LEU A 102 -1.77 -1.81 -9.92
C LEU A 102 -2.96 -2.63 -9.44
N ILE A 103 -2.77 -3.50 -8.43
CA ILE A 103 -3.85 -4.29 -7.83
C ILE A 103 -4.71 -3.43 -6.88
N SER A 104 -4.14 -2.36 -6.30
CA SER A 104 -4.81 -1.39 -5.41
C SER A 104 -5.43 -1.99 -4.12
N ASN A 105 -5.32 -3.30 -3.90
CA ASN A 105 -5.86 -4.01 -2.74
C ASN A 105 -4.80 -4.96 -2.16
N ARG A 106 -4.38 -4.67 -0.92
CA ARG A 106 -3.30 -5.40 -0.23
C ARG A 106 -3.63 -6.88 0.02
N LEU A 107 -4.89 -7.22 0.30
CA LEU A 107 -5.30 -8.61 0.53
C LEU A 107 -5.27 -9.42 -0.77
N LYS A 108 -5.72 -8.83 -1.89
CA LYS A 108 -5.61 -9.47 -3.21
C LYS A 108 -4.16 -9.64 -3.62
N TYR A 109 -3.30 -8.67 -3.33
CA TYR A 109 -1.86 -8.76 -3.60
C TYR A 109 -1.19 -9.89 -2.78
N LEU A 110 -1.47 -9.96 -1.47
CA LEU A 110 -0.96 -11.06 -0.63
C LEU A 110 -1.49 -12.42 -1.12
N GLY A 111 -2.78 -12.50 -1.46
CA GLY A 111 -3.40 -13.69 -2.04
C GLY A 111 -2.75 -14.11 -3.36
N LEU A 112 -2.35 -13.15 -4.20
CA LEU A 112 -1.61 -13.40 -5.43
C LEU A 112 -0.24 -14.04 -5.16
N LEU A 113 0.55 -13.50 -4.23
CA LEU A 113 1.87 -14.06 -3.89
C LEU A 113 1.76 -15.51 -3.41
N VAL A 114 0.77 -15.78 -2.55
CA VAL A 114 0.45 -17.13 -2.07
C VAL A 114 0.04 -18.04 -3.23
N ALA A 115 -0.83 -17.56 -4.13
CA ALA A 115 -1.27 -18.32 -5.29
C ALA A 115 -0.11 -18.65 -6.24
N LEU A 116 0.81 -17.72 -6.49
CA LEU A 116 2.01 -17.95 -7.31
C LEU A 116 2.94 -19.02 -6.72
N SER A 117 3.10 -19.02 -5.39
CA SER A 117 3.87 -20.04 -4.67
C SER A 117 3.28 -21.44 -4.90
N PHE A 118 1.95 -21.56 -4.79
CA PHE A 118 1.25 -22.82 -5.04
C PHE A 118 1.32 -23.23 -6.50
N VAL A 119 1.07 -22.32 -7.44
CA VAL A 119 1.10 -22.63 -8.88
C VAL A 119 2.45 -23.17 -9.29
N THR A 120 3.54 -22.56 -8.83
CA THR A 120 4.90 -23.01 -9.12
C THR A 120 5.15 -24.40 -8.53
N SER A 121 4.85 -24.58 -7.24
CA SER A 121 5.13 -25.83 -6.52
C SER A 121 4.30 -27.01 -7.03
N ILE A 122 3.00 -26.80 -7.29
CA ILE A 122 2.11 -27.81 -7.89
C ILE A 122 2.59 -28.19 -9.29
N SER A 123 2.97 -27.20 -10.10
CA SER A 123 3.42 -27.43 -11.47
C SER A 123 4.71 -28.24 -11.50
N TYR A 124 5.63 -27.96 -10.57
CA TYR A 124 6.86 -28.73 -10.42
C TYR A 124 6.59 -30.17 -9.96
N SER A 125 5.78 -30.36 -8.91
CA SER A 125 5.34 -31.68 -8.46
C SER A 125 4.69 -32.51 -9.58
N LEU A 126 3.81 -31.89 -10.37
CA LEU A 126 3.15 -32.55 -11.49
C LEU A 126 4.12 -32.92 -12.60
N ALA A 127 5.10 -32.06 -12.90
CA ALA A 127 6.12 -32.35 -13.91
C ALA A 127 7.01 -33.53 -13.50
N VAL A 128 7.42 -33.63 -12.23
CA VAL A 128 8.17 -34.78 -11.70
C VAL A 128 7.34 -36.06 -11.80
N LEU A 129 6.06 -36.00 -11.42
CA LEU A 129 5.15 -37.14 -11.50
C LEU A 129 4.96 -37.66 -12.94
N ILE A 130 4.85 -36.75 -13.92
CA ILE A 130 4.63 -37.11 -15.33
C ILE A 130 5.91 -37.63 -15.99
N ASN A 131 7.05 -36.99 -15.74
CA ASN A 131 8.30 -37.31 -16.43
C ASN A 131 9.07 -38.47 -15.78
N GLY A 132 8.75 -38.84 -14.54
CA GLY A 132 9.43 -39.91 -13.81
C GLY A 132 10.88 -39.57 -13.44
N ASN A 133 11.21 -38.28 -13.39
CA ASN A 133 12.53 -37.81 -12.98
C ASN A 133 12.71 -37.99 -11.46
N GLU A 134 13.96 -38.05 -11.00
CA GLU A 134 14.22 -38.07 -9.56
C GLU A 134 13.66 -36.80 -8.89
N PRO A 135 12.92 -36.94 -7.77
CA PRO A 135 12.35 -35.81 -7.05
C PRO A 135 13.45 -35.04 -6.34
N VAL A 136 13.81 -33.88 -6.89
CA VAL A 136 14.79 -32.99 -6.26
C VAL A 136 14.04 -31.90 -5.50
N PRO A 137 14.36 -31.63 -4.22
CA PRO A 137 13.71 -30.58 -3.46
C PRO A 137 13.95 -29.20 -4.10
N SER A 138 12.90 -28.37 -4.10
CA SER A 138 12.94 -27.00 -4.63
C SER A 138 12.95 -25.95 -3.51
N LEU A 139 13.69 -24.87 -3.74
CA LEU A 139 13.89 -23.77 -2.79
C LEU A 139 14.15 -22.45 -3.53
N GLY A 140 13.38 -21.40 -3.22
CA GLY A 140 13.63 -20.06 -3.74
C GLY A 140 12.39 -19.30 -4.21
N LEU A 141 12.49 -17.98 -4.18
CA LEU A 141 11.44 -17.03 -4.59
C LEU A 141 11.28 -16.91 -6.11
N SER A 142 12.21 -17.46 -6.89
CA SER A 142 12.37 -17.19 -8.33
C SER A 142 11.13 -17.55 -9.17
N GLY A 143 10.43 -18.65 -8.85
CA GLY A 143 9.15 -18.99 -9.50
C GLY A 143 8.04 -17.97 -9.22
N VAL A 144 7.98 -17.44 -8.01
CA VAL A 144 7.06 -16.35 -7.64
C VAL A 144 7.43 -15.06 -8.36
N VAL A 145 8.72 -14.73 -8.46
CA VAL A 145 9.20 -13.58 -9.25
C VAL A 145 8.78 -13.71 -10.71
N MET A 146 8.98 -14.88 -11.32
CA MET A 146 8.53 -15.14 -12.68
C MET A 146 7.02 -15.00 -12.82
N GLY A 147 6.26 -15.48 -11.84
CA GLY A 147 4.83 -15.23 -11.76
C GLY A 147 4.44 -13.76 -11.69
N MET A 148 5.16 -12.96 -10.91
CA MET A 148 4.96 -11.52 -10.86
C MET A 148 5.26 -10.86 -12.21
N ILE A 149 6.31 -11.30 -12.91
CA ILE A 149 6.59 -10.85 -14.28
C ILE A 149 5.43 -11.20 -15.22
N GLY A 150 4.85 -12.39 -15.09
CA GLY A 150 3.67 -12.83 -15.84
C GLY A 150 2.43 -11.97 -15.58
N VAL A 151 2.13 -11.71 -14.30
CA VAL A 151 1.02 -10.81 -13.91
C VAL A 151 1.27 -9.40 -14.44
N PHE A 152 2.48 -8.88 -14.31
CA PHE A 152 2.86 -7.58 -14.81
C PHE A 152 2.75 -7.50 -16.34
N ALA A 153 3.16 -8.55 -17.06
CA ALA A 153 3.02 -8.62 -18.51
C ALA A 153 1.56 -8.62 -18.96
N TYR A 154 0.65 -9.19 -18.17
CA TYR A 154 -0.79 -9.10 -18.41
C TYR A 154 -1.34 -7.69 -18.16
N LEU A 155 -1.03 -7.11 -17.00
CA LEU A 155 -1.55 -5.79 -16.57
C LEU A 155 -0.96 -4.64 -17.38
N MET A 156 0.31 -4.76 -17.79
CA MET A 156 1.07 -3.70 -18.47
C MET A 156 1.89 -4.26 -19.65
N PRO A 157 1.25 -4.78 -20.71
CA PRO A 157 1.94 -5.47 -21.81
C PRO A 157 2.93 -4.59 -22.59
N HIS A 158 2.75 -3.27 -22.55
CA HIS A 158 3.58 -2.30 -23.25
C HIS A 158 4.53 -1.52 -22.34
N ALA A 159 4.50 -1.77 -21.03
CA ALA A 159 5.37 -1.04 -20.10
C ALA A 159 6.83 -1.44 -20.29
N ARG A 160 7.70 -0.42 -20.19
CA ARG A 160 9.15 -0.61 -20.20
C ARG A 160 9.69 -0.40 -18.80
N ILE A 161 10.38 -1.41 -18.31
CA ILE A 161 11.01 -1.41 -16.99
C ILE A 161 12.36 -0.73 -17.11
N ARG A 162 12.64 0.14 -16.15
CA ARG A 162 13.93 0.80 -16.02
C ARG A 162 14.93 -0.19 -15.43
N VAL A 163 15.82 -0.69 -16.26
CA VAL A 163 16.86 -1.63 -15.86
C VAL A 163 18.20 -0.92 -15.74
N PHE A 164 18.78 -1.04 -14.55
CA PHE A 164 20.13 -0.57 -14.28
C PHE A 164 21.13 -1.61 -14.79
N PHE A 165 21.89 -1.26 -15.81
CA PHE A 165 22.97 -2.09 -16.34
C PHE A 165 24.31 -1.51 -15.90
N TRP A 166 25.07 -2.32 -15.16
CA TRP A 166 26.40 -1.96 -14.71
C TRP A 166 27.39 -3.04 -15.12
N PHE A 167 28.31 -2.67 -16.02
CA PHE A 167 29.37 -3.57 -16.47
C PHE A 167 30.72 -2.83 -16.41
N PHE A 168 31.54 -3.19 -15.42
CA PHE A 168 32.81 -2.54 -15.09
C PHE A 168 32.67 -1.01 -14.95
N THR A 169 33.03 -0.25 -15.98
CA THR A 169 32.99 1.22 -16.02
C THR A 169 31.77 1.79 -16.75
N ILE A 170 30.97 0.93 -17.40
CA ILE A 170 29.78 1.35 -18.14
C ILE A 170 28.56 1.24 -17.22
N ILE A 171 28.02 2.40 -16.86
CA ILE A 171 26.75 2.52 -16.15
C ILE A 171 25.73 3.06 -17.15
N LYS A 172 24.73 2.26 -17.49
CA LYS A 172 23.64 2.66 -18.39
C LYS A 172 22.30 2.24 -17.80
N ILE A 173 21.28 3.06 -18.05
CA ILE A 173 19.91 2.76 -17.70
C ILE A 173 19.17 2.48 -19.00
N PHE A 174 18.61 1.28 -19.13
CA PHE A 174 17.82 0.87 -20.29
C PHE A 174 16.34 0.78 -19.92
N PHE A 175 15.48 0.96 -20.91
CA PHE A 175 14.04 0.74 -20.77
C PHE A 175 13.68 -0.47 -21.61
N ILE A 176 13.49 -1.61 -20.96
CA ILE A 176 13.17 -2.86 -21.66
C ILE A 176 11.76 -3.35 -21.30
N PRO A 177 10.99 -3.86 -22.26
CA PRO A 177 9.72 -4.53 -21.97
C PRO A 177 9.90 -5.70 -20.99
N ALA A 178 8.91 -5.92 -20.12
CA ALA A 178 8.93 -6.98 -19.12
C ALA A 178 9.11 -8.39 -19.71
N TRP A 179 8.57 -8.63 -20.92
CA TRP A 179 8.71 -9.92 -21.60
C TRP A 179 10.15 -10.21 -22.02
N ILE A 180 11.00 -9.20 -22.26
CA ILE A 180 12.43 -9.41 -22.54
C ILE A 180 13.14 -9.91 -21.28
N LEU A 181 12.79 -9.38 -20.12
CA LEU A 181 13.28 -9.86 -18.83
C LEU A 181 12.87 -11.32 -18.59
N ALA A 182 11.62 -11.66 -18.88
CA ALA A 182 11.13 -13.04 -18.76
C ALA A 182 11.89 -14.01 -19.68
N LEU A 183 12.10 -13.61 -20.95
CA LEU A 183 12.87 -14.39 -21.92
C LEU A 183 14.33 -14.53 -21.52
N TRP A 184 14.94 -13.48 -20.97
CA TRP A 184 16.31 -13.53 -20.48
C TRP A 184 16.42 -14.51 -19.30
N TYR A 185 15.49 -14.46 -18.35
CA TYR A 185 15.45 -15.37 -17.20
C TYR A 185 15.35 -16.83 -17.65
N ILE A 186 14.36 -17.15 -18.49
CA ILE A 186 14.17 -18.49 -19.07
C ILE A 186 15.38 -18.91 -19.92
N GLY A 187 15.98 -17.96 -20.64
CA GLY A 187 17.17 -18.20 -21.45
C GLY A 187 18.38 -18.60 -20.60
N MET A 188 18.57 -17.94 -19.46
CA MET A 188 19.62 -18.32 -18.49
C MET A 188 19.37 -19.71 -17.92
N ASP A 189 18.14 -20.05 -17.54
CA ASP A 189 17.82 -21.40 -17.05
C ASP A 189 18.06 -22.48 -18.11
N THR A 190 17.74 -22.16 -19.37
CA THR A 190 17.95 -23.08 -20.48
C THR A 190 19.44 -23.30 -20.72
N LEU A 191 20.27 -22.25 -20.60
CA LEU A 191 21.72 -22.39 -20.68
C LEU A 191 22.27 -23.21 -19.50
N ASP A 192 21.81 -22.94 -18.28
CA ASP A 192 22.23 -23.70 -17.10
C ASP A 192 21.85 -25.18 -17.22
N MET A 193 20.66 -25.49 -17.75
CA MET A 193 20.25 -26.87 -18.07
C MET A 193 21.12 -27.54 -19.13
N LEU A 194 21.67 -26.78 -20.09
CA LEU A 194 22.52 -27.33 -21.16
C LEU A 194 23.98 -27.50 -20.75
N PHE A 195 24.46 -26.73 -19.77
CA PHE A 195 25.88 -26.67 -19.38
C PHE A 195 26.17 -27.16 -17.95
N SER A 196 25.14 -27.44 -17.15
CA SER A 196 25.28 -27.91 -15.76
C SER A 196 24.40 -29.14 -15.53
N ASP A 197 24.98 -30.22 -15.01
CA ASP A 197 24.28 -31.50 -14.87
C ASP A 197 23.31 -31.56 -13.67
N ASP A 198 23.46 -30.69 -12.65
CA ASP A 198 22.85 -31.00 -11.36
C ASP A 198 21.49 -30.36 -11.06
N TYR A 199 21.08 -29.21 -11.63
CA TYR A 199 19.85 -28.53 -11.15
C TYR A 199 19.06 -27.68 -12.18
N GLY A 200 19.51 -27.56 -13.44
CA GLY A 200 18.93 -26.60 -14.40
C GLY A 200 17.46 -26.87 -14.81
N GLY A 201 17.05 -28.14 -14.87
CA GLY A 201 15.69 -28.52 -15.29
C GLY A 201 14.57 -28.11 -14.30
N ILE A 202 14.90 -28.02 -13.01
CA ILE A 202 13.96 -27.65 -11.94
C ILE A 202 13.58 -26.17 -12.07
N ASN A 203 14.61 -25.32 -12.21
CA ASN A 203 14.46 -23.88 -12.37
C ASN A 203 13.64 -23.55 -13.60
N LEU A 204 13.91 -24.20 -14.74
CA LEU A 204 13.16 -23.98 -15.98
C LEU A 204 11.66 -24.25 -15.82
N ILE A 205 11.27 -25.38 -15.20
CA ILE A 205 9.85 -25.73 -14.99
C ILE A 205 9.20 -24.70 -14.06
N ALA A 206 9.84 -24.38 -12.94
CA ALA A 206 9.33 -23.41 -11.98
C ALA A 206 9.16 -22.02 -12.59
N HIS A 207 10.10 -21.56 -13.42
CA HIS A 207 10.06 -20.24 -14.03
C HIS A 207 9.05 -20.13 -15.18
N VAL A 208 8.95 -21.16 -16.02
CA VAL A 208 7.95 -21.21 -17.09
C VAL A 208 6.54 -21.31 -16.51
N SER A 209 6.32 -22.22 -15.56
CA SER A 209 5.01 -22.39 -14.92
C SER A 209 4.64 -21.19 -14.06
N GLY A 210 5.60 -20.61 -13.33
CA GLY A 210 5.42 -19.35 -12.60
C GLY A 210 4.97 -18.25 -13.53
N GLY A 211 5.75 -17.93 -14.58
CA GLY A 211 5.42 -16.86 -15.52
C GLY A 211 4.09 -17.05 -16.24
N PHE A 212 3.84 -18.24 -16.79
CA PHE A 212 2.59 -18.53 -17.48
C PHE A 212 1.38 -18.54 -16.52
N GLY A 213 1.55 -19.17 -15.36
CA GLY A 213 0.53 -19.22 -14.33
C GLY A 213 0.19 -17.84 -13.76
N GLY A 214 1.20 -16.98 -13.56
CA GLY A 214 1.01 -15.59 -13.19
C GLY A 214 0.24 -14.80 -14.24
N TYR A 215 0.55 -14.98 -15.52
CA TYR A 215 -0.23 -14.36 -16.61
C TYR A 215 -1.71 -14.80 -16.58
N ILE A 216 -1.97 -16.11 -16.38
CA ILE A 216 -3.33 -16.64 -16.27
C ILE A 216 -4.06 -16.09 -15.04
N LEU A 217 -3.41 -16.05 -13.87
CA LEU A 217 -3.99 -15.45 -12.66
C LEU A 217 -4.30 -13.96 -12.88
N GLY A 218 -3.39 -13.26 -13.56
CA GLY A 218 -3.60 -11.94 -14.14
C GLY A 218 -4.94 -11.84 -14.86
N TYR A 219 -5.08 -12.66 -15.90
CA TYR A 219 -6.25 -12.71 -16.77
C TYR A 219 -7.56 -13.03 -16.04
N ILE A 220 -7.54 -13.98 -15.10
CA ILE A 220 -8.74 -14.44 -14.40
C ILE A 220 -9.19 -13.42 -13.34
N PHE A 221 -8.25 -12.89 -12.54
CA PHE A 221 -8.59 -12.15 -11.32
C PHE A 221 -8.44 -10.63 -11.45
N PHE A 222 -7.71 -10.13 -12.44
CA PHE A 222 -7.35 -8.72 -12.54
C PHE A 222 -7.74 -8.06 -13.87
N LYS A 223 -8.78 -8.58 -14.52
CA LYS A 223 -9.31 -8.02 -15.77
C LYS A 223 -9.81 -6.57 -15.61
N GLU A 224 -10.53 -6.29 -14.52
CA GLU A 224 -11.04 -4.95 -14.21
C GLU A 224 -9.88 -3.96 -14.00
N GLN A 225 -8.83 -4.36 -13.27
CA GLN A 225 -7.64 -3.54 -13.08
C GLN A 225 -6.94 -3.25 -14.42
N ARG A 226 -6.87 -4.24 -15.31
CA ARG A 226 -6.32 -4.05 -16.66
C ARG A 226 -7.11 -3.04 -17.49
N GLU A 227 -8.45 -3.09 -17.44
CA GLU A 227 -9.31 -2.12 -18.14
C GLU A 227 -9.07 -0.70 -17.61
N ILE A 228 -8.98 -0.51 -16.29
CA ILE A 228 -8.65 0.79 -15.67
C ILE A 228 -7.27 1.30 -16.10
N ILE A 229 -6.27 0.41 -16.17
CA ILE A 229 -4.90 0.76 -16.59
C ILE A 229 -4.88 1.17 -18.06
N ASP A 230 -5.59 0.44 -18.93
CA ASP A 230 -5.70 0.73 -20.35
C ASP A 230 -6.38 2.11 -20.57
N ASP A 231 -7.49 2.38 -19.87
CA ASP A 231 -8.22 3.65 -19.92
C ASP A 231 -7.34 4.84 -19.50
N LEU A 232 -6.62 4.71 -18.37
CA LEU A 232 -5.68 5.73 -17.89
C LEU A 232 -4.52 5.93 -18.88
N GLY A 233 -4.04 4.84 -19.48
CA GLY A 233 -2.99 4.88 -20.49
C GLY A 233 -3.40 5.65 -21.73
N ASP A 234 -4.66 5.52 -22.15
CA ASP A 234 -5.21 6.25 -23.29
C ASP A 234 -5.47 7.73 -22.95
N GLU A 235 -5.95 8.05 -21.75
CA GLU A 235 -6.05 9.43 -21.25
C GLU A 235 -4.68 10.14 -21.24
N ILE A 236 -3.63 9.48 -20.73
CA ILE A 236 -2.26 10.02 -20.71
C ILE A 236 -1.73 10.23 -22.14
N LYS A 237 -2.01 9.32 -23.08
CA LYS A 237 -1.62 9.50 -24.48
C LYS A 237 -2.33 10.69 -25.11
N ASP A 238 -3.61 10.90 -24.81
CA ASP A 238 -4.39 12.01 -25.33
C ASP A 238 -3.95 13.36 -24.75
N VAL A 239 -3.62 13.42 -23.46
CA VAL A 239 -3.00 14.59 -22.83
C VAL A 239 -1.59 14.87 -23.41
N ASN A 240 -0.78 13.84 -23.63
CA ASN A 240 0.53 14.03 -24.25
C ASN A 240 0.43 14.47 -25.72
N ARG A 241 -0.57 13.99 -26.46
CA ARG A 241 -0.88 14.45 -27.81
C ARG A 241 -1.35 15.90 -27.83
N SER A 242 -2.17 16.32 -26.86
CA SER A 242 -2.60 17.71 -26.74
C SER A 242 -1.46 18.66 -26.35
N HIS A 243 -0.48 18.17 -25.58
CA HIS A 243 0.76 18.91 -25.29
C HIS A 243 1.77 18.95 -26.45
N GLN A 244 1.83 17.91 -27.29
CA GLN A 244 2.69 17.89 -28.49
C GLN A 244 2.06 18.61 -29.70
N SER A 245 0.74 18.78 -29.74
CA SER A 245 0.02 19.46 -30.83
C SER A 245 0.11 21.00 -30.81
N GLY A 246 1.11 21.55 -30.12
CA GLY A 246 1.70 22.84 -30.46
C GLY A 246 2.51 22.82 -31.77
N SER A 247 2.71 21.66 -32.40
CA SER A 247 3.31 21.54 -33.73
C SER A 247 2.37 20.84 -34.70
N PHE A 248 1.95 21.60 -35.71
CA PHE A 248 1.14 21.19 -36.85
C PHE A 248 1.81 20.02 -37.59
N GLY A 249 1.17 18.84 -37.63
CA GLY A 249 1.68 17.73 -38.45
C GLY A 249 0.93 16.41 -38.31
N THR A 250 0.24 16.02 -39.38
CA THR A 250 -0.31 14.68 -39.67
C THR A 250 -1.65 14.30 -39.01
N LEU A 251 -2.73 14.79 -39.62
CA LEU A 251 -4.04 14.13 -39.64
C LEU A 251 -3.89 12.78 -40.35
N ASP A 252 -3.66 11.70 -39.60
CA ASP A 252 -3.92 10.35 -40.08
C ASP A 252 -5.12 9.75 -39.34
N LYS A 253 -5.87 8.94 -40.09
CA LYS A 253 -7.28 8.60 -39.87
C LYS A 253 -7.57 8.09 -38.46
N MET A 254 -8.20 8.94 -37.64
CA MET A 254 -8.85 8.52 -36.40
C MET A 254 -9.88 7.42 -36.71
N SER A 255 -9.85 6.35 -35.92
CA SER A 255 -10.85 5.28 -36.01
C SER A 255 -12.25 5.85 -35.74
N GLN A 256 -13.30 5.29 -36.36
CA GLN A 256 -14.69 5.70 -36.10
C GLN A 256 -15.04 5.61 -34.60
N ASN A 257 -14.44 4.67 -33.89
CA ASN A 257 -14.61 4.54 -32.43
C ASN A 257 -13.89 5.67 -31.67
N GLU A 258 -12.70 6.09 -32.10
CA GLU A 258 -12.00 7.23 -31.49
C GLU A 258 -12.73 8.54 -31.74
N LEU A 259 -13.31 8.72 -32.93
CA LEU A 259 -14.15 9.89 -33.24
C LEU A 259 -15.41 9.91 -32.37
N LYS A 260 -16.06 8.76 -32.18
CA LYS A 260 -17.25 8.64 -31.32
C LYS A 260 -16.90 8.88 -29.85
N ASN A 261 -15.83 8.29 -29.34
CA ASN A 261 -15.37 8.46 -27.97
C ASN A 261 -15.00 9.93 -27.71
N ARG A 262 -14.26 10.57 -28.63
CA ARG A 262 -13.94 11.99 -28.53
C ARG A 262 -15.19 12.87 -28.59
N GLN A 263 -16.16 12.56 -29.45
CA GLN A 263 -17.44 13.28 -29.48
C GLN A 263 -18.19 13.14 -28.16
N GLN A 264 -18.21 11.96 -27.57
CA GLN A 264 -18.82 11.73 -26.27
C GLN A 264 -18.11 12.48 -25.16
N GLN A 265 -16.77 12.48 -25.14
CA GLN A 265 -15.97 13.22 -24.18
C GLN A 265 -16.18 14.73 -24.32
N MET A 266 -16.10 15.28 -25.54
CA MET A 266 -16.40 16.69 -25.80
C MET A 266 -17.83 17.06 -25.36
N GLN A 267 -18.79 16.14 -25.53
CA GLN A 267 -20.16 16.37 -25.08
C GLN A 267 -20.27 16.33 -23.55
N LEU A 268 -19.55 15.44 -22.87
CA LEU A 268 -19.49 15.38 -21.41
C LEU A 268 -18.83 16.63 -20.83
N GLU A 269 -17.70 17.05 -21.37
CA GLU A 269 -17.01 18.30 -20.99
C GLU A 269 -17.92 19.51 -21.22
N LYS A 270 -18.60 19.57 -22.37
CA LYS A 270 -19.55 20.65 -22.65
C LYS A 270 -20.71 20.65 -21.67
N ASN A 271 -21.27 19.49 -21.34
CA ASN A 271 -22.36 19.38 -20.36
C ASN A 271 -21.88 19.82 -18.96
N TYR A 272 -20.67 19.41 -18.57
CA TYR A 272 -20.05 19.81 -17.30
C TYR A 272 -19.80 21.33 -17.25
N GLU A 273 -19.20 21.92 -18.28
CA GLU A 273 -18.95 23.36 -18.33
C GLU A 273 -20.25 24.18 -18.40
N GLN A 274 -21.29 23.65 -19.07
CA GLN A 274 -22.64 24.23 -19.00
C GLN A 274 -23.19 24.19 -17.57
N HIS A 275 -23.04 23.07 -16.88
CA HIS A 275 -23.47 22.92 -15.49
C HIS A 275 -22.75 23.89 -14.56
N ILE A 276 -21.42 23.98 -14.64
CA ILE A 276 -20.61 24.95 -13.88
C ILE A 276 -21.02 26.40 -14.20
N SER A 277 -21.27 26.70 -15.47
CA SER A 277 -21.73 28.02 -15.91
C SER A 277 -23.09 28.39 -15.29
N GLU A 278 -24.00 27.43 -15.13
CA GLU A 278 -25.27 27.65 -14.44
C GLU A 278 -25.08 27.93 -12.95
N ILE A 279 -24.24 27.15 -12.25
CA ILE A 279 -23.90 27.40 -10.84
C ILE A 279 -23.29 28.80 -10.72
N HIS A 280 -22.30 29.15 -11.55
CA HIS A 280 -21.67 30.47 -11.54
C HIS A 280 -22.68 31.59 -11.72
N ARG A 281 -23.62 31.46 -12.67
CA ARG A 281 -24.70 32.43 -12.88
C ARG A 281 -25.58 32.59 -11.63
N TYR A 282 -25.95 31.50 -10.96
CA TYR A 282 -26.75 31.56 -9.74
C TYR A 282 -25.98 32.17 -8.57
N VAL A 283 -24.71 31.80 -8.38
CA VAL A 283 -23.84 32.36 -7.32
C VAL A 283 -23.64 33.86 -7.51
N ARG A 284 -23.25 34.30 -8.71
CA ARG A 284 -23.08 35.73 -9.03
C ARG A 284 -24.38 36.51 -8.96
N GLY A 285 -25.49 35.87 -9.31
CA GLY A 285 -26.84 36.43 -9.18
C GLY A 285 -27.39 36.44 -7.75
N ARG A 286 -26.62 35.98 -6.74
CA ARG A 286 -27.06 35.80 -5.34
C ARG A 286 -28.32 34.95 -5.19
N GLN A 287 -28.49 33.98 -6.10
CA GLN A 287 -29.58 33.01 -6.09
C GLN A 287 -29.11 31.72 -5.42
N ASP A 288 -28.61 31.81 -4.18
CA ASP A 288 -27.93 30.71 -3.48
C ASP A 288 -28.79 29.44 -3.39
N SER A 289 -30.09 29.55 -3.13
CA SER A 289 -30.98 28.38 -3.06
C SER A 289 -31.03 27.60 -4.38
N LYS A 290 -30.94 28.28 -5.53
CA LYS A 290 -30.93 27.60 -6.83
C LYS A 290 -29.58 26.94 -7.10
N ALA A 291 -28.48 27.61 -6.75
CA ALA A 291 -27.14 27.04 -6.86
C ALA A 291 -27.01 25.79 -5.98
N ILE A 292 -27.44 25.87 -4.72
CA ILE A 292 -27.39 24.76 -3.76
C ILE A 292 -28.27 23.59 -4.24
N ASN A 293 -29.50 23.84 -4.70
CA ASN A 293 -30.35 22.77 -5.23
C ASN A 293 -29.73 22.07 -6.43
N LEU A 294 -29.01 22.80 -7.28
CA LEU A 294 -28.33 22.23 -8.43
C LEU A 294 -27.16 21.33 -7.98
N ILE A 295 -26.39 21.78 -6.99
CA ILE A 295 -25.28 20.99 -6.40
C ILE A 295 -25.82 19.73 -5.68
N ILE A 296 -26.87 19.86 -4.88
CA ILE A 296 -27.46 18.75 -4.12
C ILE A 296 -28.05 17.69 -5.05
N LYS A 297 -28.64 18.11 -6.18
CA LYS A 297 -29.21 17.16 -7.15
C LYS A 297 -28.19 16.15 -7.66
N ASP A 298 -26.94 16.58 -7.79
CA ASP A 298 -25.86 15.74 -8.29
C ASP A 298 -25.08 15.05 -7.15
N TYR A 299 -25.41 15.36 -5.89
CA TYR A 299 -24.71 14.84 -4.71
C TYR A 299 -24.76 13.32 -4.60
N GLU A 300 -25.93 12.70 -4.77
CA GLU A 300 -26.07 11.25 -4.62
C GLU A 300 -25.20 10.49 -5.63
N VAL A 301 -25.06 11.01 -6.84
CA VAL A 301 -24.27 10.38 -7.90
C VAL A 301 -22.77 10.64 -7.74
N GLN A 302 -22.40 11.85 -7.30
CA GLN A 302 -21.00 12.30 -7.28
C GLN A 302 -20.29 12.10 -5.94
N SER A 303 -21.01 11.92 -4.83
CA SER A 303 -20.46 11.77 -3.46
C SER A 303 -19.49 10.59 -3.29
N ALA A 304 -19.42 9.67 -4.25
CA ALA A 304 -18.36 8.66 -4.31
C ALA A 304 -16.95 9.26 -4.42
N SER A 305 -16.82 10.43 -5.08
CA SER A 305 -15.54 11.11 -5.32
C SER A 305 -15.52 12.46 -4.59
N VAL A 306 -14.66 12.57 -3.58
CA VAL A 306 -14.51 13.80 -2.77
C VAL A 306 -13.90 14.92 -3.62
N GLU A 307 -13.03 14.54 -4.54
CA GLU A 307 -12.22 15.42 -5.38
C GLU A 307 -13.10 16.33 -6.28
N ILE A 308 -14.27 15.85 -6.70
CA ILE A 308 -15.25 16.64 -7.46
C ILE A 308 -15.77 17.83 -6.64
N PHE A 309 -16.07 17.60 -5.35
CA PHE A 309 -16.58 18.65 -4.47
C PHE A 309 -15.49 19.62 -4.05
N GLU A 310 -14.24 19.16 -3.95
CA GLU A 310 -13.09 20.03 -3.70
C GLU A 310 -12.81 20.96 -4.89
N GLU A 311 -12.82 20.42 -6.11
CA GLU A 311 -12.67 21.25 -7.32
C GLU A 311 -13.80 22.29 -7.41
N LEU A 312 -15.04 21.86 -7.15
CA LEU A 312 -16.18 22.77 -7.13
C LEU A 312 -16.04 23.83 -6.03
N PHE A 313 -15.55 23.47 -4.85
CA PHE A 313 -15.33 24.41 -3.75
C PHE A 313 -14.30 25.48 -4.14
N GLU A 314 -13.17 25.10 -4.73
CA GLU A 314 -12.15 26.04 -5.20
C GLU A 314 -12.67 26.94 -6.32
N ARG A 315 -13.44 26.39 -7.28
CA ARG A 315 -14.09 27.18 -8.34
C ARG A 315 -15.05 28.20 -7.74
N ILE A 316 -15.95 27.80 -6.83
CA ILE A 316 -16.89 28.74 -6.19
C ILE A 316 -16.14 29.78 -5.35
N LYS A 317 -15.09 29.38 -4.63
CA LYS A 317 -14.25 30.30 -3.85
C LYS A 317 -13.63 31.38 -4.74
N SER A 318 -13.18 31.01 -5.95
CA SER A 318 -12.64 31.96 -6.93
C SER A 318 -13.66 33.01 -7.42
N TRP A 319 -14.96 32.71 -7.32
CA TRP A 319 -16.04 33.64 -7.68
C TRP A 319 -16.37 34.65 -6.58
N GLY A 320 -15.81 34.42 -5.39
CA GLY A 320 -15.95 35.24 -4.19
C GLY A 320 -16.80 34.60 -3.10
N ASP A 321 -16.75 35.22 -1.93
CA ASP A 321 -17.50 34.79 -0.74
C ASP A 321 -19.01 34.75 -1.03
N SER A 322 -19.63 33.60 -0.75
CA SER A 322 -21.05 33.39 -0.98
C SER A 322 -21.64 32.41 0.03
N ARG A 323 -22.96 32.49 0.24
CA ARG A 323 -23.65 31.49 1.08
C ARG A 323 -23.56 30.11 0.42
N THR A 324 -23.60 30.05 -0.91
CA THR A 324 -23.37 28.82 -1.66
C THR A 324 -22.03 28.17 -1.30
N LEU A 325 -20.94 28.95 -1.24
CA LEU A 325 -19.61 28.44 -0.82
C LEU A 325 -19.66 27.81 0.56
N LEU A 326 -20.28 28.48 1.54
CA LEU A 326 -20.38 27.97 2.91
C LEU A 326 -21.28 26.73 3.00
N CYS A 327 -22.34 26.64 2.20
CA CYS A 327 -23.19 25.44 2.14
C CYS A 327 -22.46 24.26 1.51
N LEU A 328 -21.72 24.49 0.42
CA LEU A 328 -20.84 23.48 -0.17
C LEU A 328 -19.74 23.06 0.79
N GLY A 329 -19.15 23.99 1.54
CA GLY A 329 -18.17 23.69 2.58
C GLY A 329 -18.71 22.73 3.63
N ARG A 330 -19.93 22.95 4.15
CA ARG A 330 -20.59 22.01 5.10
C ARG A 330 -20.76 20.61 4.50
N LEU A 331 -21.22 20.54 3.27
CA LEU A 331 -21.42 19.28 2.55
C LEU A 331 -20.10 18.53 2.37
N LEU A 332 -19.07 19.22 1.91
CA LEU A 332 -17.73 18.67 1.70
C LEU A 332 -17.08 18.23 3.01
N ILE A 333 -17.21 19.02 4.08
CA ILE A 333 -16.69 18.67 5.41
C ILE A 333 -17.38 17.39 5.92
N ASN A 334 -18.71 17.30 5.84
CA ASN A 334 -19.44 16.08 6.22
C ASN A 334 -18.97 14.88 5.40
N LEU A 335 -18.84 15.01 4.08
CA LEU A 335 -18.35 13.96 3.21
C LEU A 335 -16.92 13.51 3.59
N LEU A 336 -16.04 14.45 3.91
CA LEU A 336 -14.67 14.17 4.36
C LEU A 336 -14.66 13.42 5.71
N ILE A 337 -15.54 13.78 6.63
CA ILE A 337 -15.70 13.09 7.92
C ILE A 337 -16.18 11.65 7.70
N GLU A 338 -17.20 11.43 6.86
CA GLU A 338 -17.69 10.09 6.50
C GLU A 338 -16.59 9.21 5.91
N LYS A 339 -15.71 9.80 5.08
CA LYS A 339 -14.53 9.12 4.49
C LYS A 339 -13.32 9.08 5.43
N ARG A 340 -13.45 9.52 6.69
CA ARG A 340 -12.39 9.56 7.71
C ARG A 340 -11.16 10.40 7.32
N LYS A 341 -11.33 11.40 6.46
CA LYS A 341 -10.29 12.33 5.99
C LYS A 341 -10.25 13.61 6.87
N TYR A 342 -10.00 13.46 8.17
CA TYR A 342 -10.18 14.54 9.17
C TYR A 342 -9.25 15.75 8.98
N ALA A 343 -7.99 15.55 8.59
CA ALA A 343 -7.06 16.64 8.33
C ALA A 343 -7.53 17.53 7.15
N ARG A 344 -8.06 16.91 6.09
CA ARG A 344 -8.70 17.64 4.97
C ARG A 344 -9.98 18.32 5.44
N ALA A 345 -10.80 17.69 6.28
CA ALA A 345 -12.00 18.32 6.83
C ALA A 345 -11.65 19.61 7.60
N LEU A 346 -10.62 19.58 8.44
CA LEU A 346 -10.15 20.77 9.18
C LEU A 346 -9.66 21.89 8.27
N LEU A 347 -8.99 21.58 7.15
CA LEU A 347 -8.59 22.57 6.15
C LEU A 347 -9.83 23.32 5.61
N TYR A 348 -10.89 22.61 5.25
CA TYR A 348 -12.10 23.25 4.74
C TYR A 348 -12.90 23.97 5.83
N VAL A 349 -12.84 23.50 7.09
CA VAL A 349 -13.39 24.26 8.24
C VAL A 349 -12.68 25.61 8.35
N GLU A 350 -11.34 25.60 8.35
CA GLU A 350 -10.53 26.82 8.43
C GLU A 350 -10.86 27.78 7.27
N MET A 351 -10.89 27.28 6.04
CA MET A 351 -11.26 28.08 4.86
C MET A 351 -12.67 28.67 4.96
N CYS A 352 -13.64 27.93 5.51
CA CYS A 352 -14.99 28.47 5.73
C CYS A 352 -15.05 29.50 6.87
N GLN A 353 -14.23 29.32 7.90
CA GLN A 353 -14.08 30.27 9.01
C GLN A 353 -13.38 31.57 8.60
N GLU A 354 -12.49 31.53 7.61
CA GLU A 354 -11.91 32.72 6.99
C GLU A 354 -12.95 33.56 6.26
N VAL A 355 -13.92 32.92 5.61
CA VAL A 355 -15.04 33.59 4.92
C VAL A 355 -16.00 34.20 5.96
N THR A 356 -16.36 33.45 7.00
CA THR A 356 -17.15 33.98 8.12
C THR A 356 -16.82 33.29 9.42
N TYR A 357 -16.57 34.09 10.44
CA TYR A 357 -16.34 33.60 11.80
C TYR A 357 -17.60 32.91 12.38
N GLU A 358 -18.78 33.19 11.84
CA GLU A 358 -20.06 32.55 12.21
C GLU A 358 -20.31 31.22 11.49
N PHE A 359 -19.27 30.64 10.86
CA PHE A 359 -19.41 29.35 10.23
C PHE A 359 -19.77 28.26 11.25
N VAL A 360 -20.73 27.41 10.87
CA VAL A 360 -21.24 26.30 11.66
C VAL A 360 -21.21 25.03 10.82
N LEU A 361 -20.81 23.92 11.43
CA LEU A 361 -20.96 22.59 10.85
C LEU A 361 -22.44 22.25 10.67
N ALA A 362 -22.75 21.39 9.69
CA ALA A 362 -24.11 20.94 9.46
C ALA A 362 -24.62 19.96 10.54
N ASP A 363 -23.72 19.16 11.10
CA ASP A 363 -24.02 18.16 12.13
C ASP A 363 -23.37 18.56 13.47
N PRO A 364 -24.16 18.80 14.53
CA PRO A 364 -23.67 19.13 15.87
C PRO A 364 -22.72 18.07 16.46
N ASP A 365 -22.94 16.78 16.17
CA ASP A 365 -22.17 15.68 16.76
C ASP A 365 -20.69 15.73 16.33
N ASN A 366 -20.43 16.31 15.15
CA ASN A 366 -19.09 16.46 14.61
C ASN A 366 -18.29 17.63 15.24
N VAL A 367 -18.95 18.54 15.95
CA VAL A 367 -18.33 19.76 16.50
C VAL A 367 -17.25 19.42 17.52
N LEU A 368 -17.60 18.65 18.56
CA LEU A 368 -16.68 18.33 19.65
C LEU A 368 -15.51 17.49 19.14
N PHE A 369 -15.79 16.55 18.24
CA PHE A 369 -14.78 15.71 17.60
C PHE A 369 -13.78 16.53 16.79
N LEU A 370 -14.25 17.40 15.89
CA LEU A 370 -13.36 18.25 15.08
C LEU A 370 -12.64 19.30 15.91
N ALA A 371 -13.27 19.86 16.94
CA ALA A 371 -12.62 20.81 17.84
C ALA A 371 -11.44 20.18 18.60
N ASN A 372 -11.62 18.96 19.12
CA ASN A 372 -10.53 18.21 19.75
C ASN A 372 -9.43 17.85 18.74
N THR A 373 -9.81 17.40 17.54
CA THR A 373 -8.85 17.11 16.46
C THR A 373 -8.04 18.35 16.09
N ALA A 374 -8.68 19.52 15.97
CA ALA A 374 -8.00 20.79 15.71
C ALA A 374 -7.05 21.18 16.85
N ARG A 375 -7.48 20.99 18.11
CA ARG A 375 -6.67 21.25 19.30
C ARG A 375 -5.41 20.38 19.35
N GLU A 376 -5.54 19.09 19.07
CA GLU A 376 -4.40 18.15 18.99
C GLU A 376 -3.41 18.56 17.89
N ASN A 377 -3.92 19.05 16.76
CA ASN A 377 -3.11 19.60 15.66
C ASN A 377 -2.61 21.04 15.92
N ARG A 378 -2.78 21.58 17.13
CA ARG A 378 -2.39 22.95 17.53
C ARG A 378 -3.07 24.07 16.73
N GLN A 379 -4.20 23.77 16.08
CA GLN A 379 -5.05 24.74 15.39
C GLN A 379 -6.05 25.38 16.35
N TYR A 380 -5.55 26.03 17.41
CA TYR A 380 -6.36 26.50 18.54
C TYR A 380 -7.44 27.51 18.16
N LYS A 381 -7.17 28.37 17.17
CA LYS A 381 -8.15 29.33 16.65
C LYS A 381 -9.31 28.62 15.97
N VAL A 382 -9.03 27.62 15.13
CA VAL A 382 -10.06 26.81 14.45
C VAL A 382 -10.91 26.05 15.48
N ALA A 383 -10.25 25.42 16.45
CA ALA A 383 -10.91 24.72 17.56
C ALA A 383 -11.84 25.65 18.34
N TYR A 384 -11.37 26.86 18.68
CA TYR A 384 -12.17 27.83 19.43
C TYR A 384 -13.39 28.34 18.63
N LEU A 385 -13.21 28.65 17.35
CA LEU A 385 -14.31 29.07 16.48
C LEU A 385 -15.35 27.95 16.29
N LEU A 386 -14.94 26.68 16.36
CA LEU A 386 -15.86 25.54 16.36
C LEU A 386 -16.68 25.45 17.65
N VAL A 387 -16.15 25.81 18.83
CA VAL A 387 -16.84 25.60 20.12
C VAL A 387 -17.43 26.83 20.81
N ARG A 388 -17.15 28.04 20.32
CA ARG A 388 -17.72 29.26 20.93
C ARG A 388 -19.22 29.40 20.71
N ASN A 389 -19.97 30.00 21.63
CA ASN A 389 -21.42 30.28 21.45
C ASN A 389 -22.22 29.06 20.91
N LEU A 390 -21.91 27.84 21.36
CA LEU A 390 -22.50 26.64 20.76
C LEU A 390 -23.98 26.50 21.04
N TYR A 391 -24.43 26.88 22.23
CA TYR A 391 -25.83 26.83 22.60
C TYR A 391 -26.67 27.76 21.71
N GLU A 392 -26.16 28.95 21.38
CA GLU A 392 -26.82 29.88 20.46
C GLU A 392 -26.86 29.35 19.02
N ARG A 393 -25.89 28.52 18.63
CA ARG A 393 -25.76 27.98 17.27
C ARG A 393 -26.50 26.67 17.05
N TYR A 394 -26.59 25.81 18.06
CA TYR A 394 -27.14 24.45 17.95
C TYR A 394 -28.24 24.12 18.98
N GLY A 395 -28.52 24.97 19.95
CA GLY A 395 -29.56 24.73 20.96
C GLY A 395 -29.30 23.48 21.80
N GLU A 396 -30.35 22.69 22.03
CA GLU A 396 -30.32 21.48 22.87
C GLU A 396 -29.61 20.27 22.20
N TYR A 397 -29.20 20.39 20.93
CA TYR A 397 -28.55 19.31 20.19
C TYR A 397 -27.03 19.20 20.46
N ILE A 398 -26.50 19.95 21.42
CA ILE A 398 -25.07 19.96 21.75
C ILE A 398 -24.85 19.41 23.16
N ASP A 399 -23.78 18.63 23.34
CA ASP A 399 -23.25 18.33 24.66
C ASP A 399 -22.61 19.60 25.25
N LEU A 400 -23.40 20.37 26.00
CA LEU A 400 -23.00 21.64 26.58
C LEU A 400 -21.81 21.47 27.53
N GLU A 401 -21.79 20.42 28.35
CA GLU A 401 -20.78 20.25 29.39
C GLU A 401 -19.41 20.00 28.78
N SER A 402 -19.29 18.98 27.93
CA SER A 402 -18.02 18.63 27.29
C SER A 402 -17.50 19.75 26.40
N THR A 403 -18.38 20.42 25.66
CA THR A 403 -17.97 21.51 24.75
C THR A 403 -17.57 22.78 25.49
N ALA A 404 -18.27 23.13 26.58
CA ALA A 404 -17.92 24.28 27.41
C ALA A 404 -16.56 24.11 28.11
N LEU A 405 -16.22 22.89 28.54
CA LEU A 405 -14.89 22.60 29.08
C LEU A 405 -13.80 22.82 28.03
N VAL A 406 -13.98 22.32 26.80
CA VAL A 406 -13.03 22.55 25.70
C VAL A 406 -12.90 24.04 25.35
N GLU A 407 -14.01 24.78 25.32
CA GLU A 407 -14.00 26.24 25.10
C GLU A 407 -13.14 26.96 26.14
N LEU A 408 -13.38 26.68 27.43
CA LEU A 408 -12.64 27.30 28.53
C LEU A 408 -11.16 26.91 28.53
N GLU A 409 -10.83 25.65 28.28
CA GLU A 409 -9.44 25.20 28.18
C GLU A 409 -8.70 25.93 27.06
N LEU A 410 -9.32 26.07 25.88
CA LEU A 410 -8.73 26.81 24.75
C LEU A 410 -8.49 28.28 25.10
N LEU A 411 -9.45 28.95 25.71
CA LEU A 411 -9.33 30.36 26.10
C LEU A 411 -8.21 30.58 27.14
N VAL A 412 -8.10 29.68 28.12
CA VAL A 412 -7.16 29.81 29.24
C VAL A 412 -5.74 29.39 28.85
N GLN A 413 -5.61 28.21 28.25
CA GLN A 413 -4.30 27.56 28.08
C GLN A 413 -3.67 27.85 26.72
N ASN A 414 -4.48 28.02 25.68
CA ASN A 414 -3.96 28.06 24.31
C ASN A 414 -4.04 29.44 23.65
N LEU A 415 -5.09 30.23 23.92
CA LEU A 415 -5.33 31.52 23.29
C LEU A 415 -4.97 32.73 24.17
N ASN A 416 -4.69 32.51 25.46
CA ASN A 416 -4.39 33.56 26.44
C ASN A 416 -5.48 34.66 26.53
N MET A 417 -6.75 34.26 26.41
CA MET A 417 -7.92 35.14 26.42
C MET A 417 -8.62 35.10 27.79
N LYS A 418 -7.86 35.38 28.86
CA LYS A 418 -8.30 35.21 30.26
C LYS A 418 -9.58 35.98 30.61
N GLU A 419 -9.76 37.19 30.10
CA GLU A 419 -10.96 37.99 30.41
C GLU A 419 -12.23 37.38 29.80
N GLN A 420 -12.15 36.87 28.56
CA GLN A 420 -13.28 36.16 27.95
C GLN A 420 -13.57 34.85 28.69
N ALA A 421 -12.53 34.12 29.09
CA ALA A 421 -12.69 32.92 29.91
C ALA A 421 -13.38 33.22 31.25
N LYS A 422 -13.07 34.35 31.92
CA LYS A 422 -13.73 34.75 33.17
C LYS A 422 -15.22 35.03 32.97
N VAL A 423 -15.58 35.76 31.91
CA VAL A 423 -16.99 36.05 31.58
C VAL A 423 -17.74 34.73 31.33
N ARG A 424 -17.18 33.87 30.46
CA ARG A 424 -17.80 32.59 30.11
C ARG A 424 -17.91 31.64 31.29
N MET A 425 -16.87 31.56 32.12
CA MET A 425 -16.87 30.77 33.36
C MET A 425 -17.98 31.22 34.32
N LYS A 426 -18.20 32.53 34.45
CA LYS A 426 -19.25 33.07 35.32
C LYS A 426 -20.65 32.69 34.81
N GLU A 427 -20.86 32.72 33.50
CA GLU A 427 -22.11 32.27 32.87
C GLU A 427 -22.39 30.79 33.16
N LEU A 428 -21.39 29.93 32.92
CA LEU A 428 -21.53 28.49 33.10
C LEU A 428 -21.74 28.10 34.56
N LEU A 429 -21.06 28.76 35.52
CA LEU A 429 -21.24 28.49 36.95
C LEU A 429 -22.64 28.83 37.48
N MET A 430 -23.40 29.69 36.78
CA MET A 430 -24.79 29.99 37.17
C MET A 430 -25.74 28.84 36.86
N ILE A 431 -25.39 27.97 35.89
CA ILE A 431 -26.23 26.85 35.43
C ILE A 431 -25.63 25.47 35.76
N ALA A 432 -24.37 25.40 36.18
CA ALA A 432 -23.68 24.14 36.42
C ALA A 432 -24.09 23.46 37.74
N GLU A 433 -24.30 22.15 37.67
CA GLU A 433 -24.55 21.26 38.81
C GLU A 433 -23.59 20.06 38.79
N GLY A 434 -23.59 19.26 39.87
CA GLY A 434 -22.86 17.99 39.93
C GLY A 434 -21.37 18.05 39.55
N ASP A 435 -20.94 17.09 38.74
CA ASP A 435 -19.55 16.90 38.30
C ASP A 435 -19.09 18.05 37.38
N PHE A 436 -19.96 18.56 36.51
CA PHE A 436 -19.66 19.69 35.64
C PHE A 436 -19.24 20.93 36.44
N LYS A 437 -19.95 21.23 37.52
CA LYS A 437 -19.57 22.32 38.43
C LYS A 437 -18.21 22.10 39.09
N ALA A 438 -17.89 20.85 39.45
CA ALA A 438 -16.59 20.51 40.03
C ALA A 438 -15.44 20.74 39.03
N ASP A 439 -15.65 20.39 37.76
CA ASP A 439 -14.64 20.58 36.71
C ASP A 439 -14.44 22.06 36.35
N LEU A 440 -15.51 22.85 36.29
CA LEU A 440 -15.42 24.31 36.15
C LEU A 440 -14.62 24.94 37.30
N MET A 441 -14.82 24.48 38.54
CA MET A 441 -14.06 24.97 39.70
C MET A 441 -12.56 24.66 39.59
N LYS A 442 -12.16 23.50 39.06
CA LYS A 442 -10.75 23.17 38.80
C LYS A 442 -10.13 24.14 37.79
N LEU A 443 -10.82 24.41 36.69
CA LEU A 443 -10.37 25.36 35.67
C LEU A 443 -10.30 26.81 36.21
N SER A 444 -11.19 27.18 37.14
CA SER A 444 -11.18 28.51 37.75
C SER A 444 -9.89 28.85 38.50
N VAL A 445 -9.14 27.85 38.98
CA VAL A 445 -7.84 28.04 39.64
C VAL A 445 -6.82 28.61 38.65
N LEU A 446 -6.86 28.16 37.40
CA LEU A 446 -5.97 28.63 36.33
C LEU A 446 -6.25 30.09 35.92
N LEU A 447 -7.42 30.62 36.26
CA LEU A 447 -7.82 32.01 35.98
C LEU A 447 -7.44 33.00 37.09
N ARG A 448 -7.02 32.52 38.26
CA ARG A 448 -6.62 33.37 39.42
C ARG A 448 -5.15 33.81 39.37
N ASN A 449 -4.32 33.12 38.58
CA ASN A 449 -2.95 33.49 38.24
C ASN A 449 -2.93 34.16 36.87
#